data_AF-A0A1G0AYE9-F1
#
_entry.id   AF-A0A1G0AYE9-F1
#
_cell.length_a   1.000
_cell.length_b   1.000
_cell.length_c   1.000
_cell.angle_alpha   90.00
_cell.angle_beta   90.00
_cell.angle_gamma   90.00
#
_symmetry.space_group_name_H-M   'P 1'
#
loop_
_entity.id
_entity.type
_entity.pdbx_description
1 polymer ?
#
loop_
_entity_poly.entity_id
_entity_poly.type
_entity_poly.pdbx_seq_one_letter_code
_entity_poly.pdbx_strand_id
1 'polypeptide(L)'
;MKKMMNIIMLSCKKATELIEKRWVTKLSPVEKIQLKMHTAVCGQCATYEKQSEIIEKSLEKINKQENVPMKLSSEKKEQILEALKKTK
;
A
#
# COMPACT_ATOMS: atom_id res chain seq x y z
N MET A 1 20.08 19.51 17.59
CA MET A 1 18.86 18.95 18.20
C MET A 1 17.57 19.25 17.41
N LYS A 2 17.21 20.50 17.11
CA LYS A 2 15.97 20.83 16.34
C LYS A 2 15.84 20.15 14.96
N LYS A 3 16.94 20.01 14.21
CA LYS A 3 16.95 19.35 12.89
C LYS A 3 16.65 17.84 12.93
N MET A 4 17.03 17.14 14.01
CA MET A 4 16.75 15.70 14.15
C MET A 4 15.29 15.45 14.53
N MET A 5 14.70 16.30 15.38
CA MET A 5 13.30 16.19 15.79
C MET A 5 12.34 16.26 14.59
N ASN A 6 12.61 17.14 13.62
CA ASN A 6 11.80 17.31 12.41
C ASN A 6 11.97 16.16 11.40
N ILE A 7 13.09 15.42 11.46
CA ILE A 7 13.30 14.22 10.63
C ILE A 7 12.63 13.01 11.29
N ILE A 8 12.47 13.01 12.61
CA ILE A 8 11.94 11.87 13.38
C ILE A 8 10.42 11.99 13.59
N MET A 9 9.86 13.20 13.67
CA MET A 9 8.41 13.40 13.82
C MET A 9 7.70 13.53 12.47
N LEU A 10 6.84 12.55 12.18
CA LEU A 10 5.86 12.64 11.10
C LEU A 10 4.70 13.56 11.49
N SER A 11 4.14 14.26 10.52
CA SER A 11 2.80 14.82 10.65
C SER A 11 1.76 13.68 10.58
N CYS A 12 0.58 13.87 11.15
CA CYS A 12 -0.50 12.89 11.04
C CYS A 12 -0.82 12.56 9.57
N LYS A 13 -0.79 13.56 8.68
CA LYS A 13 -0.97 13.38 7.23
C LYS A 13 0.07 12.42 6.63
N LYS A 14 1.34 12.56 7.01
CA LYS A 14 2.39 11.65 6.51
C LYS A 14 2.30 10.28 7.15
N ALA A 15 1.90 10.20 8.42
CA ALA A 15 1.68 8.92 9.10
C ALA A 15 0.56 8.12 8.44
N THR A 16 -0.59 8.74 8.15
CA THR A 16 -1.69 8.06 7.43
C THR A 16 -1.29 7.65 6.02
N GLU A 17 -0.52 8.48 5.30
CA GLU A 17 0.06 8.09 4.00
C GLU A 17 0.94 6.83 4.11
N LEU A 18 1.80 6.74 5.12
CA LEU A 18 2.66 5.55 5.32
C LEU A 18 1.86 4.32 5.77
N ILE A 19 0.77 4.50 6.53
CA ILE A 19 -0.15 3.43 6.90
C ILE A 19 -0.75 2.80 5.63
N GLU A 20 -1.21 3.60 4.67
CA GLU A 20 -1.78 3.08 3.42
C GLU A 20 -0.69 2.54 2.49
N LYS A 21 0.45 3.24 2.39
CA LYS A 21 1.56 2.84 1.51
C LYS A 21 2.00 1.41 1.79
N ARG A 22 1.99 0.95 3.05
CA ARG A 22 2.46 -0.40 3.44
C ARG A 22 1.66 -1.55 2.81
N TRP A 23 0.41 -1.30 2.41
CA TRP A 23 -0.47 -2.28 1.78
C TRP A 23 -0.25 -2.39 0.28
N VAL A 24 0.12 -1.28 -0.36
CA VAL A 24 0.42 -1.22 -1.79
C VAL A 24 1.87 -1.57 -2.10
N THR A 25 2.80 -1.17 -1.22
CA THR A 25 4.24 -1.36 -1.42
C THR A 25 5.01 -1.41 -0.10
N LYS A 26 6.25 -1.89 -0.14
CA LYS A 26 7.09 -1.97 1.07
C LYS A 26 7.49 -0.58 1.54
N LEU A 27 7.32 -0.32 2.83
CA LEU A 27 7.96 0.80 3.51
C LEU A 27 9.48 0.57 3.61
N SER A 28 10.25 1.65 3.43
CA SER A 28 11.67 1.65 3.77
C SER A 28 11.89 1.45 5.27
N PRO A 29 13.08 1.00 5.72
CA PRO A 29 13.35 0.80 7.14
C PRO A 29 13.14 2.05 7.99
N VAL A 30 13.50 3.23 7.46
CA VAL A 30 13.32 4.51 8.13
C VAL A 30 11.83 4.85 8.29
N GLU A 31 11.04 4.69 7.23
CA GLU A 31 9.59 4.92 7.27
C GLU A 31 8.89 4.02 8.29
N LYS A 32 9.30 2.74 8.39
CA LYS A 32 8.75 1.82 9.40
C LYS A 32 9.01 2.30 10.82
N ILE A 33 10.24 2.75 11.10
CA ILE A 33 10.62 3.23 12.42
C ILE A 33 9.86 4.52 12.76
N GLN A 34 9.82 5.48 11.84
CA GLN A 34 9.09 6.74 12.00
C GLN A 34 7.59 6.51 12.24
N LEU A 35 6.96 5.64 11.44
CA LEU A 35 5.54 5.33 11.58
C LEU A 35 5.26 4.69 12.94
N LYS A 36 6.07 3.70 13.35
CA LYS A 36 5.93 3.02 14.65
C LYS A 36 6.07 4.00 15.82
N MET A 37 7.01 4.95 15.74
CA MET A 37 7.16 5.99 16.75
C MET A 37 5.93 6.91 16.80
N HIS A 38 5.40 7.31 15.64
CA HIS A 38 4.25 8.20 15.58
C HIS A 38 2.96 7.55 16.11
N THR A 39 2.66 6.31 15.73
CA THR A 39 1.46 5.61 16.22
C THR A 39 1.57 5.23 17.70
N ALA A 40 2.79 5.12 18.25
CA ALA A 40 2.97 4.94 19.70
C ALA A 40 2.58 6.18 20.54
N VAL A 41 2.59 7.39 19.95
CA VAL A 41 2.28 8.64 20.67
C VAL A 41 0.97 9.29 20.25
N CYS A 42 0.49 9.05 19.03
CA CYS A 42 -0.76 9.61 18.50
C CYS A 42 -1.85 8.53 18.46
N GLY A 43 -2.79 8.60 19.42
CA GLY A 43 -3.88 7.63 19.53
C GLY A 43 -4.84 7.62 18.33
N GLN A 44 -5.04 8.76 17.67
CA GLN A 44 -5.85 8.86 16.46
C GLN A 44 -5.20 8.10 15.30
N CYS A 45 -3.89 8.27 15.08
CA CYS A 45 -3.17 7.52 14.06
C CYS A 45 -3.10 6.02 14.38
N ALA A 46 -2.96 5.64 15.65
CA ALA A 46 -3.04 4.23 16.07
C ALA A 46 -4.43 3.62 15.83
N THR A 47 -5.49 4.40 16.05
CA THR A 47 -6.87 3.97 15.79
C THR A 47 -7.10 3.84 14.28
N TYR A 48 -6.66 4.82 13.50
CA TYR A 48 -6.73 4.78 12.05
C TYR A 48 -5.96 3.58 11.47
N GLU A 49 -4.78 3.26 12.00
CA GLU A 49 -4.00 2.08 11.59
C GLU A 49 -4.81 0.78 11.72
N LYS A 50 -5.55 0.60 12.81
CA LYS A 50 -6.43 -0.55 13.02
C LYS A 50 -7.63 -0.54 12.06
N GLN A 51 -8.20 0.63 11.79
CA GLN A 51 -9.32 0.79 10.86
C GLN A 51 -8.89 0.44 9.42
N SER A 52 -7.75 0.97 8.98
CA SER A 52 -7.13 0.64 7.69
C SER A 52 -6.89 -0.87 7.56
N GLU A 53 -6.35 -1.52 8.60
CA GLU A 53 -6.16 -2.97 8.60
C GLU A 53 -7.47 -3.77 8.45
N ILE A 54 -8.57 -3.31 9.05
CA ILE A 54 -9.89 -3.95 8.89
C ILE A 54 -10.39 -3.82 7.45
N ILE A 55 -10.24 -2.64 6.85
CA ILE A 55 -10.63 -2.39 5.45
C ILE A 55 -9.86 -3.32 4.52
N GLU A 56 -8.53 -3.34 4.63
CA GLU A 56 -7.66 -4.16 3.77
C GLU A 56 -7.96 -5.65 3.90
N LYS A 57 -8.09 -6.17 5.12
CA LYS A 57 -8.50 -7.58 5.33
C LYS A 57 -9.87 -7.90 4.76
N SER A 58 -10.77 -6.92 4.71
CA SER A 58 -12.10 -7.09 4.11
C SER A 58 -12.00 -7.14 2.59
N LEU A 59 -11.22 -6.24 1.99
CA LEU A 59 -10.93 -6.23 0.55
C LEU A 59 -10.23 -7.52 0.10
N GLU A 60 -9.23 -8.00 0.84
CA GLU A 60 -8.57 -9.28 0.55
C GLU A 60 -9.55 -10.46 0.54
N LYS A 61 -10.53 -10.48 1.45
CA LYS A 61 -11.55 -11.53 1.51
C LYS A 61 -12.48 -11.48 0.31
N ILE A 62 -12.89 -10.29 -0.11
CA ILE A 62 -13.71 -10.09 -1.32
C ILE A 62 -12.93 -10.59 -2.55
N ASN A 63 -11.66 -10.18 -2.68
CA ASN A 63 -10.84 -10.53 -3.84
C ASN A 63 -10.51 -12.04 -3.91
N LYS A 64 -10.39 -12.72 -2.76
CA LYS A 64 -10.18 -14.18 -2.70
C LYS A 64 -11.41 -15.00 -3.12
N GLN A 65 -12.61 -14.43 -3.15
CA GLN A 65 -13.79 -15.15 -3.65
C GLN A 65 -13.76 -15.31 -5.17
N GLU A 66 -12.95 -14.52 -5.88
CA GLU A 66 -12.73 -14.62 -7.33
C GLU A 66 -11.47 -15.45 -7.69
N ASN A 67 -11.29 -16.64 -7.11
CA ASN A 67 -10.32 -17.63 -7.60
C ASN A 67 -10.72 -18.22 -8.98
N VAL A 68 -11.42 -17.45 -9.81
CA VAL A 68 -11.54 -17.75 -11.23
C VAL A 68 -10.21 -17.33 -11.84
N PRO A 69 -9.45 -18.22 -12.48
CA PRO A 69 -8.23 -17.82 -13.16
C PRO A 69 -8.58 -16.72 -14.17
N MET A 70 -8.16 -15.50 -13.88
CA MET A 70 -8.28 -14.35 -14.77
C MET A 70 -7.42 -14.62 -16.00
N LYS A 71 -7.99 -15.32 -16.98
CA LYS A 71 -7.37 -15.53 -18.28
C LYS A 71 -7.78 -14.37 -19.18
N LEU A 72 -6.79 -13.78 -19.84
CA LEU A 72 -7.05 -13.01 -21.06
C LEU A 72 -7.86 -13.89 -22.01
N SER A 73 -8.86 -13.29 -22.68
CA SER A 73 -9.48 -13.97 -23.82
C SER A 73 -8.41 -14.26 -24.85
N SER A 74 -8.61 -15.33 -25.61
CA SER A 74 -7.74 -15.69 -26.73
C SER A 74 -7.52 -14.46 -27.62
N GLU A 75 -8.62 -13.78 -28.02
CA GLU A 75 -8.54 -12.66 -28.95
C GLU A 75 -7.67 -11.52 -28.43
N LYS A 76 -7.78 -11.19 -27.13
CA LYS A 76 -6.97 -10.14 -26.51
C LYS A 76 -5.49 -10.52 -26.46
N LYS A 77 -5.20 -11.80 -26.19
CA LYS A 77 -3.83 -12.31 -26.21
C LYS A 77 -3.23 -12.25 -27.61
N GLU A 78 -3.96 -12.64 -28.64
CA GLU A 78 -3.51 -12.55 -30.03
C GLU A 78 -3.26 -11.10 -30.46
N GLN A 79 -4.15 -10.16 -30.12
CA GLN A 79 -3.97 -8.73 -30.42
C GLN A 79 -2.67 -8.16 -29.85
N ILE A 80 -2.33 -8.52 -28.60
CA ILE A 80 -1.09 -8.07 -27.95
C ILE A 80 0.14 -8.63 -28.66
N LEU A 81 0.13 -9.92 -29.02
CA LEU A 81 1.24 -10.56 -29.72
C LEU A 81 1.48 -9.94 -31.10
N GLU A 82 0.42 -9.64 -31.84
CA GLU A 82 0.52 -8.97 -33.14
C GLU A 82 1.04 -7.53 -33.02
N ALA A 83 0.63 -6.79 -31.98
CA ALA A 83 1.16 -5.45 -31.73
C ALA A 83 2.67 -5.47 -31.43
N LEU A 84 3.16 -6.46 -30.68
CA LEU A 84 4.60 -6.61 -30.38
C LEU A 84 5.44 -6.96 -31.61
N LYS A 85 4.88 -7.71 -32.57
CA LYS A 85 5.57 -8.05 -33.83
C LYS A 85 5.75 -6.85 -34.76
N LYS A 86 4.81 -5.89 -34.73
CA LYS A 86 4.83 -4.69 -35.59
C LYS A 86 5.80 -3.60 -35.12
N THR A 87 6.32 -3.71 -33.90
CA THR A 87 7.28 -2.76 -33.30
C THR A 87 8.74 -3.18 -33.54
N LYS A 88 8.96 -4.26 -34.29
CA LYS A 88 10.27 -4.66 -34.86
C LYS A 88 10.34 -4.22 -36.31
#